data_AF-A0A7X9KGP3-F1
#
_entry.id   AF-A0A7X9KGP3-F1
#
_cell.length_a   1.000
_cell.length_b   1.000
_cell.length_c   1.000
_cell.angle_alpha   90.00
_cell.angle_beta   90.00
_cell.angle_gamma   90.00
#
_symmetry.space_group_name_H-M   'P 1'
#
loop_
_entity.id
_entity.type
_entity.pdbx_description
1 polymer ?
#
loop_
_entity_poly.entity_id
_entity_poly.type
_entity_poly.pdbx_seq_one_letter_code
_entity_poly.pdbx_strand_id
1 'polypeptide(L)' 'RGVEIAGTAIVLDAMDDVLAVGRAIALHYGHRIPLSDPAAVAAQATHRIAVVVQPSSIVSWDHSKLGADD' A
#
# COMPACT_ATOMS: atom_id res chain seq x y z
N ARG A 1 6.26 -10.94 -14.45
CA ARG A 1 6.91 -10.64 -13.15
C ARG A 1 5.94 -10.68 -12.00
N GLY A 2 6.40 -11.07 -10.81
CA GLY A 2 5.64 -11.04 -9.57
C GLY A 2 6.56 -11.07 -8.35
N VAL A 3 5.98 -10.79 -7.18
CA VAL A 3 6.65 -10.82 -5.87
C VAL A 3 5.68 -11.35 -4.83
N GLU A 4 6.18 -12.21 -3.96
CA GLU A 4 5.53 -12.72 -2.77
C GLU A 4 6.29 -12.20 -1.55
N ILE A 5 5.55 -11.66 -0.57
CA ILE A 5 6.10 -11.11 0.66
C ILE A 5 5.44 -11.86 1.82
N ALA A 6 6.26 -12.49 2.66
CA ALA A 6 5.82 -13.10 3.91
C ALA A 6 6.44 -12.35 5.10
N GLY A 7 5.68 -12.19 6.17
CA GLY A 7 6.13 -11.41 7.32
C GLY A 7 5.03 -11.19 8.34
N THR A 8 5.23 -10.18 9.18
CA THR A 8 4.28 -9.79 10.23
C THR A 8 3.58 -8.50 9.85
N ALA A 9 2.27 -8.44 10.06
CA ALA A 9 1.50 -7.22 9.94
C ALA A 9 1.47 -6.49 11.28
N ILE A 10 1.83 -5.20 11.29
CA ILE A 10 1.66 -4.29 12.42
C ILE A 10 0.46 -3.41 12.14
N VAL A 11 -0.44 -3.32 13.12
CA VAL A 11 -1.56 -2.38 13.11
C VAL A 11 -1.11 -1.05 13.70
N LEU A 12 -1.33 0.03 12.96
CA LEU A 12 -1.17 1.41 13.42
C LEU A 12 -2.57 2.06 13.46
N ASP A 13 -2.97 2.53 14.64
CA ASP A 13 -4.27 3.14 14.88
C ASP A 13 -4.18 4.61 15.32
N ALA A 14 -2.97 5.13 15.53
CA ALA A 14 -2.75 6.56 15.74
C ALA A 14 -3.19 7.35 14.49
N MET A 15 -4.00 8.38 14.71
CA MET A 15 -4.60 9.15 13.62
C MET A 15 -3.56 9.70 12.64
N ASP A 16 -2.42 10.18 13.14
CA ASP A 16 -1.34 10.72 12.30
C ASP A 16 -0.75 9.65 11.37
N ASP A 17 -0.62 8.41 11.83
CA ASP A 17 -0.13 7.28 11.02
C ASP A 17 -1.14 6.90 9.93
N VAL A 18 -2.42 6.84 10.27
CA VAL A 18 -3.50 6.52 9.31
C VAL A 18 -3.60 7.61 8.24
N LEU A 19 -3.50 8.88 8.63
CA LEU A 19 -3.48 10.02 7.70
C LEU A 19 -2.26 9.99 6.78
N ALA A 20 -1.08 9.67 7.31
CA ALA A 20 0.14 9.56 6.51
C ALA A 20 0.00 8.50 5.41
N VAL A 21 -0.52 7.32 5.76
CA VAL A 21 -0.79 6.24 4.79
C VAL A 21 -1.87 6.65 3.79
N GLY A 22 -2.96 7.27 4.24
CA GLY A 22 -4.03 7.75 3.37
C GLY A 22 -3.55 8.77 2.33
N ARG A 23 -2.68 9.71 2.72
CA ARG A 23 -2.04 10.67 1.79
C ARG A 23 -1.13 9.99 0.79
N ALA A 24 -0.35 8.99 1.22
CA ALA A 24 0.51 8.22 0.32
C ALA A 24 -0.31 7.44 -0.74
N ILE A 25 -1.43 6.83 -0.34
CA ILE A 25 -2.37 6.15 -1.24
C ILE A 25 -2.98 7.14 -2.23
N ALA A 26 -3.44 8.31 -1.75
CA ALA A 26 -3.97 9.38 -2.60
C ALA A 26 -2.97 9.83 -3.67
N LEU A 27 -1.70 10.00 -3.29
CA LEU A 27 -0.63 10.36 -4.22
C LEU A 27 -0.37 9.25 -5.24
N HIS A 28 -0.30 8.00 -4.80
CA HIS A 28 0.01 6.85 -5.66
C HIS A 28 -1.06 6.60 -6.73
N TYR A 29 -2.33 6.70 -6.37
CA TYR A 29 -3.44 6.48 -7.29
C TYR A 29 -3.94 7.79 -7.94
N GLY A 30 -3.47 8.95 -7.50
CA GLY A 30 -3.88 10.27 -7.99
C GLY A 30 -5.40 10.49 -7.91
N HIS A 31 -5.98 11.09 -8.95
CA HIS A 31 -7.42 11.32 -9.06
C HIS A 31 -8.25 10.06 -9.37
N ARG A 32 -7.61 8.89 -9.51
CA ARG A 32 -8.33 7.64 -9.85
C ARG A 32 -9.15 7.09 -8.69
N ILE A 33 -8.99 7.66 -7.49
CA ILE A 33 -9.75 7.35 -6.30
C ILE A 33 -10.27 8.65 -5.65
N PRO A 34 -11.41 8.60 -4.94
CA PRO A 34 -11.97 9.74 -4.21
C PRO A 34 -11.19 10.04 -2.91
N LEU A 35 -9.85 10.05 -3.02
CA LEU A 35 -8.91 10.41 -1.97
C LEU A 35 -7.99 11.57 -2.38
N SER A 36 -8.23 12.19 -3.55
CA SER A 36 -7.43 13.35 -4.00
C SER A 36 -7.71 14.64 -3.20
N ASP A 37 -8.79 14.69 -2.42
CA ASP A 37 -9.09 15.76 -1.46
C ASP A 37 -8.59 15.40 -0.04
N PRO A 38 -7.72 16.21 0.59
CA PRO A 38 -7.30 16.01 1.98
C PRO A 38 -8.45 15.84 2.99
N ALA A 39 -9.59 16.50 2.79
CA ALA A 39 -10.76 16.33 3.66
C ALA A 39 -11.37 14.92 3.52
N ALA A 40 -11.39 14.37 2.31
CA ALA A 40 -11.85 13.01 2.05
C ALA A 40 -10.91 11.96 2.67
N VAL A 41 -9.60 12.22 2.66
CA VAL A 41 -8.60 11.37 3.36
C VAL A 41 -8.88 11.37 4.87
N ALA A 42 -9.08 12.55 5.46
CA ALA A 42 -9.35 12.67 6.89
C ALA A 42 -10.67 11.98 7.30
N ALA A 43 -11.75 12.18 6.53
CA ALA A 43 -13.03 11.53 6.78
C ALA A 43 -12.97 9.99 6.66
N GLN A 44 -12.08 9.45 5.83
CA GLN A 44 -11.88 8.00 5.73
C GLN A 44 -10.98 7.46 6.85
N ALA A 45 -10.01 8.23 7.31
CA ALA A 45 -9.09 7.83 8.38
C ALA A 45 -9.80 7.56 9.71
N THR A 46 -10.90 8.26 10.03
CA THR A 46 -11.66 8.09 11.28
C THR A 46 -12.27 6.69 11.46
N HIS A 47 -12.37 5.91 10.39
CA HIS A 47 -12.99 4.58 10.40
C HIS A 47 -12.03 3.47 9.95
N ARG A 48 -10.72 3.75 9.93
CA ARG A 48 -9.71 2.84 9.38
C ARG A 48 -8.50 2.73 10.28
N ILE A 49 -7.77 1.64 10.08
CA ILE A 49 -6.42 1.44 10.61
C ILE A 49 -5.44 1.43 9.44
N ALA A 50 -4.18 1.78 9.72
CA ALA A 50 -3.08 1.51 8.83
C ALA A 50 -2.48 0.14 9.17
N VAL A 51 -2.05 -0.59 8.14
CA VAL A 51 -1.35 -1.86 8.31
C VAL A 51 0.00 -1.76 7.62
N VAL A 52 1.07 -2.01 8.37
CA VAL A 52 2.43 -2.07 7.85
C VAL A 52 2.88 -3.52 7.86
N VAL A 53 3.27 -4.03 6.70
CA VAL A 53 3.88 -5.36 6.59
C VAL A 53 5.37 -5.22 6.83
N GLN A 54 5.89 -5.88 7.86
CA GLN A 54 7.31 -6.08 8.11
C GLN A 54 7.75 -7.42 7.49
N PRO A 55 8.46 -7.41 6.34
CA PRO A 55 8.86 -8.64 5.67
C PRO A 55 9.89 -9.42 6.48
N SER A 56 9.70 -10.73 6.58
CA SER A 56 10.75 -11.67 7.02
C SER A 56 11.28 -12.52 5.85
N SER A 57 10.50 -12.62 4.76
CA SER A 57 10.90 -13.29 3.53
C SER A 57 10.30 -12.61 2.30
N ILE A 58 11.05 -12.56 1.21
CA ILE A 58 10.63 -11.99 -0.08
C ILE A 58 11.08 -12.94 -1.18
N VAL A 59 10.14 -13.39 -2.01
CA VAL A 59 10.38 -14.23 -3.19
C VAL A 59 9.92 -13.47 -4.41
N SER A 60 10.72 -13.42 -5.48
CA SER A 60 10.35 -12.71 -6.71
C SER A 60 10.67 -13.52 -7.94
N TRP A 61 9.90 -13.31 -9.00
CA TRP A 61 10.09 -13.98 -10.28
C TRP A 61 9.81 -13.03 -11.44
N ASP A 62 10.48 -13.28 -12.56
CA ASP A 62 10.22 -12.58 -13.80
C ASP A 62 10.49 -13.47 -15.00
N HIS A 63 9.42 -13.96 -15.64
CA HIS A 63 9.52 -14.90 -16.75
C HIS A 63 9.99 -14.25 -18.06
N SER A 64 9.93 -12.92 -18.22
CA SER A 64 10.53 -12.25 -19.38
C SER A 64 12.06 -12.46 -19.44
N LYS A 65 12.69 -12.74 -18.29
CA LYS A 65 14.11 -13.08 -18.22
C LYS A 65 14.45 -14.44 -18.81
N LEU A 66 13.46 -15.28 -19.07
CA LEU A 66 13.63 -16.60 -19.67
C LEU A 66 13.65 -16.55 -21.20
N GLY A 67 13.37 -15.39 -21.82
CA GLY A 67 13.45 -15.20 -23.27
C GLY A 67 12.34 -15.92 -24.06
N ALA A 68 11.24 -16.32 -23.41
CA ALA A 68 10.06 -16.84 -24.09
C ALA A 68 9.15 -15.70 -24.54
N ASP A 69 9.60 -14.98 -25.58
CA ASP A 69 8.74 -14.20 -26.46
C ASP A 69 8.75 -14.91 -27.82
N ASP A 70 7.57 -15.39 -28.25
CA ASP A 70 7.18 -15.48 -29.67
C ASP A 70 6.41 -14.20 -30.00
#